data_AF-A0A524QRL4-F1
#
_entry.id   AF-A0A524QRL4-F1
#
_cell.length_a   1.000
_cell.length_b   1.000
_cell.length_c   1.000
_cell.angle_alpha   90.00
_cell.angle_beta   90.00
_cell.angle_gamma   90.00
#
_symmetry.space_group_name_H-M   'P 1'
#
loop_
_entity.id
_entity.type
_entity.pdbx_description
1 polymer ?
#
loop_
_entity_poly.entity_id
_entity_poly.type
_entity_poly.pdbx_seq_one_letter_code
_entity_poly.pdbx_strand_id
1 'polypeptide(L)'
;MDLRLSEPDYRIGVDEETISSLEALHEDLYFETHTLFTLLGGRYQTSLSNPGRVLPFVDPSGAGKPGKARLSLTGKERGSPKLVVRRWTPESPEPKLQEYELTPLPVEDPGLVGATLADGEEGIRQLMVRVTVPDSLDRYEEFAARSSESGIDREFLNVEILEGMLRSLQNLHEAGLMEEALSWDRVQELALDFRLEKDSIYQKTAVLPRSRNPKSTDNPRLTAGGWTHGGEAMVQWDTPISLEENEALLGKLGTFPGVDVYYLTNSFLGNRVWAADFLPPHDAKYVSQAKLNALKPTLFVSGREHANEVSSTSHILKLGELLVTDSSYREMLNKVNVVLHPITNPDGAALAYARQLVNPDHMLHAGRPGALGSDATTGGSTDDPIYPESKAREMIREAWLPDIYLNPHGYPSHEWVQYFAGYSAWARGRRVGPRTWWVPRGWFIPGFSWVEDEENPDYGTAQFAILDSMAAAMTGNQDVDALNRRVYARYKKYGEQERDGFTEYFHNGMVVSMRLRGTESIGTGLNSPRITYFSITSEAPDETARGNYMDLMGQAGLAHTTSALRYLANGEFKVEREAEAFDDVVTRRLFRVKPGLPPGVEKGEGGVFPPETL
;
A
#
# COMPACT_ATOMS: atom_id res chain seq x y z
N MET A 1 22.94 -12.52 2.46
CA MET A 1 24.42 -12.55 2.44
C MET A 1 24.85 -12.12 3.81
N ASP A 2 25.51 -12.98 4.59
CA ASP A 2 25.95 -12.64 5.94
C ASP A 2 27.42 -12.27 5.91
N LEU A 3 27.71 -11.02 6.19
CA LEU A 3 29.06 -10.47 6.25
C LEU A 3 29.41 -10.18 7.69
N ARG A 4 30.63 -10.50 8.08
CA ARG A 4 31.23 -10.07 9.34
C ARG A 4 32.56 -9.43 9.02
N LEU A 5 32.65 -8.14 9.28
CA LEU A 5 33.84 -7.34 8.99
C LEU A 5 34.19 -6.45 10.20
N SER A 6 35.24 -5.65 10.10
CA SER A 6 35.85 -4.95 11.26
C SER A 6 36.05 -3.45 11.06
N GLU A 7 35.57 -2.92 9.93
CA GLU A 7 35.64 -1.52 9.55
C GLU A 7 34.78 -0.68 10.51
N PRO A 8 35.25 0.52 10.90
CA PRO A 8 34.51 1.36 11.83
C PRO A 8 33.40 2.15 11.14
N ASP A 9 32.31 2.37 11.87
CA ASP A 9 31.31 3.38 11.56
C ASP A 9 31.61 4.63 12.39
N TYR A 10 31.67 5.79 11.76
CA TYR A 10 31.99 7.06 12.42
C TYR A 10 30.91 8.12 12.15
N ARG A 11 30.20 8.51 13.21
CA ARG A 11 29.31 9.69 13.17
C ARG A 11 30.15 10.96 13.13
N ILE A 12 29.85 11.87 12.20
CA ILE A 12 30.63 13.11 12.04
C ILE A 12 30.21 14.22 13.02
N GLY A 13 29.11 14.03 13.75
CA GLY A 13 28.57 14.99 14.73
C GLY A 13 27.72 16.10 14.11
N VAL A 14 27.21 15.90 12.89
CA VAL A 14 26.27 16.79 12.21
C VAL A 14 25.04 15.97 11.85
N ASP A 15 23.89 16.26 12.46
CA ASP A 15 22.64 15.53 12.22
C ASP A 15 22.86 14.00 12.36
N GLU A 16 22.33 13.18 11.44
CA GLU A 16 22.57 11.73 11.36
C GLU A 16 23.74 11.34 10.44
N GLU A 17 24.57 12.30 10.04
CA GLU A 17 25.64 12.05 9.06
C GLU A 17 26.70 11.07 9.60
N THR A 18 26.91 10.00 8.83
CA THR A 18 27.77 8.88 9.18
C THR A 18 28.71 8.55 8.03
N ILE A 19 29.94 8.17 8.35
CA ILE A 19 30.90 7.56 7.42
C ILE A 19 31.00 6.09 7.79
N SER A 20 30.50 5.22 6.93
CA SER A 20 30.52 3.78 7.14
C SER A 20 30.90 3.03 5.87
N SER A 21 32.02 2.31 5.91
CA SER A 21 32.38 1.36 4.84
C SER A 21 31.51 0.09 4.90
N LEU A 22 30.93 -0.21 6.06
CA LEU A 22 30.06 -1.36 6.26
C LEU A 22 28.69 -1.14 5.61
N GLU A 23 28.12 0.05 5.78
CA GLU A 23 26.91 0.49 5.11
C GLU A 23 27.13 0.60 3.60
N ALA A 24 28.20 1.28 3.16
CA ALA A 24 28.50 1.38 1.72
C ALA A 24 28.59 -0.01 1.06
N LEU A 25 29.22 -0.99 1.72
CA LEU A 25 29.26 -2.36 1.23
C LEU A 25 27.88 -3.05 1.26
N HIS A 26 27.07 -2.80 2.29
CA HIS A 26 25.69 -3.29 2.34
C HIS A 26 24.92 -2.80 1.10
N GLU A 27 25.00 -1.50 0.82
CA GLU A 27 24.31 -0.85 -0.28
C GLU A 27 24.80 -1.34 -1.65
N ASP A 28 26.12 -1.46 -1.85
CA ASP A 28 26.69 -2.04 -3.07
C ASP A 28 26.18 -3.45 -3.32
N LEU A 29 26.21 -4.31 -2.29
CA LEU A 29 25.72 -5.67 -2.43
C LEU A 29 24.22 -5.71 -2.74
N TYR A 30 23.44 -4.80 -2.18
CA TYR A 30 22.02 -4.69 -2.47
C TYR A 30 21.78 -4.24 -3.92
N PHE A 31 22.27 -3.07 -4.30
CA PHE A 31 21.99 -2.46 -5.59
C PHE A 31 22.66 -3.19 -6.76
N GLU A 32 23.93 -3.58 -6.66
CA GLU A 32 24.62 -4.26 -7.76
C GLU A 32 24.02 -5.65 -8.03
N THR A 33 23.54 -6.34 -6.98
CA THR A 33 22.83 -7.61 -7.15
C THR A 33 21.48 -7.41 -7.84
N HIS A 34 20.73 -6.37 -7.49
CA HIS A 34 19.49 -6.03 -8.19
C HIS A 34 19.73 -5.62 -9.65
N THR A 35 20.79 -4.87 -9.93
CA THR A 35 21.23 -4.53 -11.28
C THR A 35 21.58 -5.79 -12.07
N LEU A 36 22.33 -6.73 -11.48
CA LEU A 36 22.62 -8.02 -12.09
C LEU A 36 21.34 -8.78 -12.46
N PHE A 37 20.36 -8.89 -11.55
CA PHE A 37 19.10 -9.55 -11.85
C PHE A 37 18.31 -8.86 -12.97
N THR A 38 18.31 -7.52 -12.99
CA THR A 38 17.69 -6.75 -14.08
C THR A 38 18.36 -7.04 -15.43
N LEU A 39 19.69 -7.10 -15.46
CA LEU A 39 20.48 -7.41 -16.66
C LEU A 39 20.29 -8.86 -17.13
N LEU A 40 20.20 -9.82 -16.20
CA LEU A 40 19.85 -11.22 -16.49
C LEU A 40 18.45 -11.32 -17.08
N GLY A 41 17.52 -10.53 -16.56
CA GLY A 41 16.14 -10.44 -17.04
C GLY A 41 16.11 -10.20 -18.53
N GLY A 42 16.80 -9.16 -19.02
CA GLY A 42 16.88 -8.84 -20.44
C GLY A 42 17.70 -9.78 -21.33
N ARG A 43 18.32 -10.83 -20.76
CA ARG A 43 19.07 -11.86 -21.52
C ARG A 43 18.29 -13.17 -21.67
N TYR A 44 17.52 -13.56 -20.66
CA TYR A 44 16.84 -14.86 -20.61
C TYR A 44 15.30 -14.77 -20.71
N GLN A 45 14.74 -13.57 -20.55
CA GLN A 45 13.30 -13.27 -20.71
C GLN A 45 13.12 -11.78 -21.06
N THR A 46 11.89 -11.27 -21.07
CA THR A 46 11.65 -9.84 -21.37
C THR A 46 11.98 -8.95 -20.16
N SER A 47 11.77 -9.45 -18.94
CA SER A 47 12.09 -8.76 -17.67
C SER A 47 12.10 -9.73 -16.48
N LEU A 48 12.90 -9.43 -15.45
CA LEU A 48 12.82 -10.04 -14.11
C LEU A 48 12.25 -8.98 -13.15
N SER A 49 10.93 -8.76 -13.18
CA SER A 49 10.27 -7.72 -12.36
C SER A 49 10.23 -8.06 -10.87
N ASN A 50 10.28 -9.35 -10.51
CA ASN A 50 10.19 -9.85 -9.15
C ASN A 50 11.35 -10.84 -8.86
N PRO A 51 12.59 -10.34 -8.75
CA PRO A 51 13.77 -11.20 -8.57
C PRO A 51 13.85 -11.85 -7.19
N GLY A 52 12.96 -11.48 -6.25
CA GLY A 52 13.05 -11.86 -4.85
C GLY A 52 13.86 -10.86 -4.03
N ARG A 53 14.08 -11.17 -2.75
CA ARG A 53 14.80 -10.28 -1.82
C ARG A 53 16.31 -10.46 -1.92
N VAL A 54 17.03 -9.36 -2.07
CA VAL A 54 18.47 -9.28 -1.78
C VAL A 54 18.62 -8.84 -0.33
N LEU A 55 19.19 -9.70 0.51
CA LEU A 55 19.26 -9.50 1.96
C LEU A 55 20.71 -9.49 2.45
N PRO A 56 21.49 -8.42 2.19
CA PRO A 56 22.77 -8.27 2.85
C PRO A 56 22.54 -8.06 4.35
N PHE A 57 23.41 -8.65 5.15
CA PHE A 57 23.46 -8.47 6.59
C PHE A 57 24.92 -8.27 6.96
N VAL A 58 25.23 -7.14 7.58
CA VAL A 58 26.59 -6.80 7.97
C VAL A 58 26.65 -6.79 9.50
N ASP A 59 27.47 -7.67 10.07
CA ASP A 59 27.75 -7.77 11.50
C ASP A 59 29.03 -6.97 11.84
N PRO A 60 28.91 -5.80 12.51
CA PRO A 60 30.06 -4.95 12.86
C PRO A 60 30.87 -5.50 14.04
N SER A 61 30.42 -6.55 14.74
CA SER A 61 31.10 -7.12 15.92
C SER A 61 32.38 -7.91 15.59
N GLY A 62 32.86 -7.86 14.34
CA GLY A 62 34.06 -8.52 13.84
C GLY A 62 35.39 -7.86 14.18
N ALA A 63 35.41 -6.77 14.96
CA ALA A 63 36.61 -6.01 15.29
C ALA A 63 37.84 -6.91 15.60
N GLY A 64 38.91 -6.72 14.82
CA GLY A 64 40.18 -7.44 14.99
C GLY A 64 40.21 -8.90 14.51
N LYS A 65 39.15 -9.41 13.89
CA LYS A 65 39.08 -10.76 13.30
C LYS A 65 39.10 -10.69 11.77
N PRO A 66 39.59 -11.74 11.08
CA PRO A 66 39.47 -11.81 9.63
C PRO A 66 38.00 -11.74 9.19
N GLY A 67 37.74 -10.99 8.12
CA GLY A 67 36.42 -10.87 7.52
C GLY A 67 35.86 -12.23 7.10
N LYS A 68 34.55 -12.42 7.25
CA LYS A 68 33.84 -13.64 6.82
C LYS A 68 32.62 -13.26 6.01
N ALA A 69 32.38 -14.01 4.93
CA ALA A 69 31.19 -13.88 4.11
C ALA A 69 30.52 -15.24 3.94
N ARG A 70 29.20 -15.28 4.11
CA ARG A 70 28.35 -16.42 3.74
C ARG A 70 27.32 -15.96 2.73
N LEU A 71 27.38 -16.56 1.54
CA LEU A 71 26.40 -16.34 0.49
C LEU A 71 25.45 -17.53 0.47
N SER A 72 24.16 -17.23 0.51
CA SER A 72 23.09 -18.22 0.40
C SER A 72 22.14 -17.72 -0.68
N LEU A 73 21.96 -18.52 -1.73
CA LEU A 73 20.94 -18.28 -2.74
C LEU A 73 19.81 -19.27 -2.48
N THR A 74 18.63 -18.75 -2.20
CA THR A 74 17.41 -19.53 -2.06
C THR A 74 16.48 -19.17 -3.21
N GLY A 75 15.88 -20.17 -3.85
CA GLY A 75 14.93 -19.97 -4.93
C GLY A 75 13.83 -21.02 -4.87
N LYS A 76 12.76 -20.80 -5.62
CA LYS A 76 11.77 -21.86 -5.85
C LYS A 76 12.45 -22.97 -6.63
N GLU A 77 12.19 -24.22 -6.25
CA GLU A 77 12.69 -25.39 -6.97
C GLU A 77 12.19 -25.38 -8.43
N ARG A 78 11.01 -24.79 -8.68
CA ARG A 78 10.37 -24.67 -10.00
C ARG A 78 9.63 -23.35 -10.19
N GLY A 79 9.40 -22.99 -11.45
CA GLY A 79 8.66 -21.78 -11.85
C GLY A 79 7.13 -21.90 -11.74
N SER A 80 6.59 -23.12 -11.77
CA SER A 80 5.16 -23.43 -11.61
C SER A 80 4.93 -24.34 -10.38
N PRO A 81 3.80 -24.19 -9.67
CA PRO A 81 3.40 -25.15 -8.65
C PRO A 81 3.07 -26.50 -9.30
N LYS A 82 3.43 -27.59 -8.62
CA LYS A 82 3.11 -28.95 -9.05
C LYS A 82 2.63 -29.80 -7.89
N LEU A 83 1.68 -30.68 -8.16
CA LEU A 83 1.29 -31.74 -7.25
C LEU A 83 2.08 -33.01 -7.61
N VAL A 84 2.83 -33.54 -6.65
CA VAL A 84 3.56 -34.81 -6.80
C VAL A 84 2.86 -35.86 -5.95
N VAL A 85 2.22 -36.83 -6.62
CA VAL A 85 1.49 -37.90 -5.97
C VAL A 85 2.28 -39.20 -6.06
N ARG A 86 2.39 -39.92 -4.94
CA ARG A 86 2.87 -41.30 -4.94
C ARG A 86 1.71 -42.22 -5.26
N ARG A 87 1.80 -42.95 -6.38
CA ARG A 87 0.83 -43.95 -6.78
C ARG A 87 1.41 -45.34 -6.58
N TRP A 88 0.72 -46.16 -5.80
CA TRP A 88 0.99 -47.58 -5.70
C TRP A 88 0.14 -48.32 -6.73
N THR A 89 0.73 -49.27 -7.44
CA THR A 89 -0.02 -50.20 -8.28
C THR A 89 0.12 -51.61 -7.71
N PRO A 90 -0.89 -52.49 -7.87
CA PRO A 90 -0.83 -53.84 -7.34
C PRO A 90 0.40 -54.64 -7.79
N GLU A 91 1.01 -54.26 -8.91
CA GLU A 91 2.13 -54.96 -9.55
C GLU A 91 3.52 -54.53 -9.03
N SER A 92 3.62 -53.49 -8.17
CA SER A 92 4.89 -52.98 -7.66
C SER A 92 4.80 -52.52 -6.20
N PRO A 93 5.68 -53.00 -5.30
CA PRO A 93 5.76 -52.51 -3.93
C PRO A 93 6.33 -51.07 -3.85
N GLU A 94 7.09 -50.65 -4.87
CA GLU A 94 7.63 -49.30 -4.96
C GLU A 94 6.59 -48.34 -5.58
N PRO A 95 6.34 -47.16 -4.99
CA PRO A 95 5.42 -46.18 -5.56
C PRO A 95 6.00 -45.55 -6.82
N LYS A 96 5.16 -45.37 -7.84
CA LYS A 96 5.47 -44.49 -8.97
C LYS A 96 5.12 -43.06 -8.60
N LEU A 97 6.03 -42.13 -8.87
CA LEU A 97 5.74 -40.70 -8.77
C LEU A 97 4.96 -40.26 -10.01
N GLN A 98 3.78 -39.68 -9.81
CA GLN A 98 3.06 -38.92 -10.83
C GLN A 98 3.16 -37.44 -10.49
N GLU A 99 3.53 -36.63 -11.47
CA GLU A 99 3.58 -35.18 -11.36
C GLU A 99 2.41 -34.58 -12.15
N TYR A 100 1.71 -33.64 -11.52
CA TYR A 100 0.64 -32.85 -12.12
C TYR A 100 1.03 -31.38 -12.02
N GLU A 101 1.09 -30.67 -13.14
CA GLU A 101 1.23 -29.22 -13.13
C GLU A 101 -0.05 -28.60 -12.56
N LEU A 102 0.09 -27.66 -11.63
CA LEU A 102 -1.05 -26.89 -11.14
C LEU A 102 -1.12 -25.59 -11.95
N THR A 103 -2.02 -25.57 -12.93
CA THR A 103 -2.31 -24.38 -13.73
C THR A 103 -3.60 -23.73 -13.25
N PRO A 104 -3.70 -22.39 -13.26
CA PRO A 104 -4.97 -21.70 -13.07
C PRO A 104 -6.03 -22.22 -14.04
N LEU A 105 -7.28 -22.31 -13.58
CA LEU A 105 -8.40 -22.67 -14.45
C LEU A 105 -8.67 -21.51 -15.44
N PRO A 106 -8.88 -21.79 -16.74
CA PRO A 106 -9.14 -20.79 -17.76
C PRO A 106 -10.61 -20.32 -17.74
N VAL A 107 -11.12 -19.97 -16.56
CA VAL A 107 -12.47 -19.40 -16.40
C VAL A 107 -12.39 -17.88 -16.38
N GLU A 108 -13.38 -17.21 -16.95
CA GLU A 108 -13.65 -15.81 -16.61
C GLU A 108 -13.97 -15.72 -15.12
N ASP A 109 -13.67 -14.57 -14.50
CA ASP A 109 -13.87 -14.36 -13.07
C ASP A 109 -15.33 -14.63 -12.68
N PRO A 110 -15.58 -15.63 -11.82
CA PRO A 110 -16.94 -15.98 -11.45
C PRO A 110 -17.66 -14.84 -10.72
N GLY A 111 -18.82 -14.42 -11.23
CA GLY A 111 -19.59 -13.31 -10.68
C GLY A 111 -20.60 -13.78 -9.63
N LEU A 112 -20.69 -13.06 -8.50
CA LEU A 112 -21.79 -13.26 -7.56
C LEU A 112 -23.12 -12.84 -8.22
N VAL A 113 -24.07 -13.77 -8.35
CA VAL A 113 -25.36 -13.52 -9.02
C VAL A 113 -26.57 -13.64 -8.10
N GLY A 114 -26.40 -14.16 -6.89
CA GLY A 114 -27.47 -14.24 -5.92
C GLY A 114 -27.03 -14.67 -4.52
N ALA A 115 -27.84 -14.32 -3.53
CA ALA A 115 -27.72 -14.82 -2.17
C ALA A 115 -29.13 -15.09 -1.62
N THR A 116 -29.33 -16.25 -1.01
CA THR A 116 -30.57 -16.61 -0.30
C THR A 116 -30.33 -16.47 1.20
N LEU A 117 -31.12 -15.64 1.85
CA LEU A 117 -31.13 -15.47 3.31
C LEU A 117 -32.42 -16.06 3.89
N ALA A 118 -32.45 -16.27 5.21
CA ALA A 118 -33.65 -16.63 5.93
C ALA A 118 -33.95 -15.64 7.04
N ASP A 119 -35.24 -15.40 7.28
CA ASP A 119 -35.65 -14.68 8.48
C ASP A 119 -35.29 -15.50 9.72
N GLY A 120 -34.68 -14.83 10.70
CA GLY A 120 -34.25 -15.43 11.96
C GLY A 120 -33.01 -16.34 11.91
N GLU A 121 -32.39 -16.58 10.75
CA GLU A 121 -31.12 -17.34 10.65
C GLU A 121 -29.93 -16.39 10.49
N GLU A 122 -28.83 -16.67 11.19
CA GLU A 122 -27.58 -15.95 11.01
C GLU A 122 -26.82 -16.51 9.80
N GLY A 123 -26.39 -15.62 8.89
CA GLY A 123 -25.59 -15.97 7.71
C GLY A 123 -26.40 -16.09 6.41
N ILE A 124 -25.79 -16.75 5.43
CA ILE A 124 -26.31 -16.94 4.07
C ILE A 124 -26.65 -18.43 3.91
N ARG A 125 -27.90 -18.73 3.57
CA ARG A 125 -28.34 -20.10 3.30
C ARG A 125 -27.72 -20.63 2.02
N GLN A 126 -27.71 -19.82 0.97
CA GLN A 126 -27.07 -20.20 -0.29
C GLN A 126 -26.46 -18.99 -0.97
N LEU A 127 -25.18 -19.10 -1.32
CA LEU A 127 -24.45 -18.11 -2.12
C LEU A 127 -24.36 -18.65 -3.55
N MET A 128 -24.82 -17.89 -4.55
CA MET A 128 -24.84 -18.32 -5.94
C MET A 128 -23.84 -17.53 -6.78
N VAL A 129 -22.89 -18.24 -7.37
CA VAL A 129 -21.83 -17.68 -8.21
C VAL A 129 -21.97 -18.24 -9.62
N ARG A 130 -21.91 -17.38 -10.63
CA ARG A 130 -22.00 -17.77 -12.03
C ARG A 130 -20.64 -18.09 -12.60
N VAL A 131 -20.55 -19.21 -13.30
CA VAL A 131 -19.36 -19.63 -14.05
C VAL A 131 -19.77 -19.85 -15.52
N THR A 132 -19.11 -19.14 -16.43
CA THR A 132 -19.35 -19.28 -17.87
C THR A 132 -18.29 -20.22 -18.45
N VAL A 133 -18.72 -21.18 -19.28
CA VAL A 133 -17.83 -22.15 -19.95
C VAL A 133 -18.19 -22.33 -21.43
N PRO A 134 -17.23 -22.76 -22.27
CA PRO A 134 -17.46 -22.94 -23.71
C PRO A 134 -18.38 -24.12 -24.06
N ASP A 135 -18.44 -25.17 -23.24
CA ASP A 135 -19.25 -26.37 -23.51
C ASP A 135 -19.77 -27.04 -22.22
N SER A 136 -20.77 -27.89 -22.39
CA SER A 136 -21.42 -28.68 -21.35
C SER A 136 -20.86 -30.09 -21.19
N LEU A 137 -20.29 -30.68 -22.25
CA LEU A 137 -19.88 -32.09 -22.28
C LEU A 137 -18.35 -32.25 -22.27
N ASP A 138 -17.87 -33.30 -21.62
CA ASP A 138 -16.49 -33.74 -21.78
C ASP A 138 -16.30 -34.34 -23.18
N ARG A 139 -15.31 -33.79 -23.91
CA ARG A 139 -14.97 -34.15 -25.29
C ARG A 139 -13.51 -34.57 -25.41
N TYR A 140 -12.89 -35.00 -24.31
CA TYR A 140 -11.49 -35.42 -24.29
C TYR A 140 -11.16 -36.41 -25.43
N GLU A 141 -11.95 -37.47 -25.62
CA GLU A 141 -11.68 -38.46 -26.68
C GLU A 141 -11.70 -37.85 -28.11
N GLU A 142 -12.53 -36.82 -28.35
CA GLU A 142 -12.59 -36.14 -29.65
C GLU A 142 -11.33 -35.30 -29.93
N PHE A 143 -10.70 -34.80 -28.87
CA PHE A 143 -9.55 -33.89 -28.94
C PHE A 143 -8.21 -34.54 -28.59
N ALA A 144 -8.20 -35.75 -28.04
CA ALA A 144 -6.99 -36.47 -27.60
C ALA A 144 -5.97 -36.68 -28.73
N ALA A 145 -6.41 -36.71 -29.99
CA ALA A 145 -5.53 -36.79 -31.16
C ALA A 145 -4.90 -35.45 -31.57
N ARG A 146 -5.38 -34.32 -31.03
CA ARG A 146 -5.02 -32.95 -31.44
C ARG A 146 -4.15 -32.21 -30.42
N SER A 147 -4.23 -32.57 -29.14
CA SER A 147 -3.50 -31.92 -28.05
C SER A 147 -3.27 -32.88 -26.88
N SER A 148 -2.41 -32.50 -25.94
CA SER A 148 -2.27 -33.22 -24.67
C SER A 148 -3.49 -32.99 -23.78
N GLU A 149 -3.74 -33.89 -22.82
CA GLU A 149 -4.77 -33.72 -21.77
C GLU A 149 -4.72 -32.34 -21.13
N SER A 150 -3.54 -31.92 -20.68
CA SER A 150 -3.32 -30.57 -20.15
C SER A 150 -3.59 -29.42 -21.12
N GLY A 151 -3.47 -29.65 -22.43
CA GLY A 151 -3.80 -28.66 -23.46
C GLY A 151 -5.30 -28.59 -23.70
N ILE A 152 -5.98 -29.74 -23.69
CA ILE A 152 -7.43 -29.85 -23.83
C ILE A 152 -8.13 -29.21 -22.63
N ASP A 153 -7.73 -29.55 -21.39
CA ASP A 153 -8.34 -29.00 -20.18
C ASP A 153 -8.20 -27.48 -20.08
N ARG A 154 -7.15 -26.91 -20.70
CA ARG A 154 -6.89 -25.46 -20.72
C ARG A 154 -7.67 -24.70 -21.79
N GLU A 155 -8.02 -25.35 -22.90
CA GLU A 155 -8.76 -24.70 -24.00
C GLU A 155 -10.24 -25.08 -23.99
N PHE A 156 -10.61 -26.16 -23.31
CA PHE A 156 -11.92 -26.79 -23.37
C PHE A 156 -12.44 -27.21 -21.99
N LEU A 157 -12.51 -26.25 -21.08
CA LEU A 157 -13.15 -26.47 -19.79
C LEU A 157 -14.66 -26.60 -19.97
N ASN A 158 -15.28 -27.61 -19.38
CA ASN A 158 -16.70 -27.91 -19.56
C ASN A 158 -17.41 -28.15 -18.22
N VAL A 159 -18.75 -28.13 -18.26
CA VAL A 159 -19.60 -28.31 -17.07
C VAL A 159 -19.35 -29.66 -16.39
N GLU A 160 -19.23 -30.76 -17.13
CA GLU A 160 -19.02 -32.09 -16.54
C GLU A 160 -17.72 -32.20 -15.73
N ILE A 161 -16.63 -31.62 -16.23
CA ILE A 161 -15.34 -31.55 -15.52
C ILE A 161 -15.48 -30.72 -14.24
N LEU A 162 -16.07 -29.52 -14.32
CA LEU A 162 -16.22 -28.64 -13.16
C LEU A 162 -17.14 -29.23 -12.09
N GLU A 163 -18.22 -29.90 -12.49
CA GLU A 163 -19.06 -30.67 -11.57
C GLU A 163 -18.26 -31.83 -10.94
N GLY A 164 -17.41 -32.49 -11.72
CA GLY A 164 -16.50 -33.53 -11.23
C GLY A 164 -15.48 -33.01 -10.21
N MET A 165 -14.92 -31.82 -10.45
CA MET A 165 -14.02 -31.13 -9.52
C MET A 165 -14.75 -30.77 -8.22
N LEU A 166 -15.97 -30.24 -8.31
CA LEU A 166 -16.79 -29.90 -7.14
C LEU A 166 -17.15 -31.14 -6.31
N ARG A 167 -17.53 -32.24 -6.97
CA ARG A 167 -17.77 -33.54 -6.30
C ARG A 167 -16.50 -34.08 -5.65
N SER A 168 -15.35 -33.93 -6.31
CA SER A 168 -14.06 -34.36 -5.75
C SER A 168 -13.70 -33.54 -4.52
N LEU A 169 -13.92 -32.22 -4.56
CA LEU A 169 -13.74 -31.35 -3.40
C LEU A 169 -14.69 -31.71 -2.25
N GLN A 170 -15.95 -32.00 -2.55
CA GLN A 170 -16.90 -32.49 -1.55
C GLN A 170 -16.43 -33.80 -0.89
N ASN A 171 -15.93 -34.77 -1.67
CA ASN A 171 -15.38 -36.01 -1.13
C ASN A 171 -14.16 -35.76 -0.23
N LEU A 172 -13.32 -34.77 -0.58
CA LEU A 172 -12.20 -34.34 0.26
C LEU A 172 -12.72 -33.72 1.57
N HIS A 173 -13.73 -32.84 1.53
CA HIS A 173 -14.35 -32.28 2.73
C HIS A 173 -14.90 -33.38 3.64
N GLU A 174 -15.61 -34.37 3.09
CA GLU A 174 -16.16 -35.50 3.83
C GLU A 174 -15.07 -36.37 4.50
N ALA A 175 -13.89 -36.45 3.86
CA ALA A 175 -12.69 -37.10 4.38
C ALA A 175 -11.88 -36.23 5.37
N GLY A 176 -12.30 -34.98 5.65
CA GLY A 176 -11.59 -34.04 6.53
C GLY A 176 -10.36 -33.39 5.87
N LEU A 177 -10.32 -33.34 4.54
CA LEU A 177 -9.25 -32.74 3.74
C LEU A 177 -9.77 -31.49 3.04
N MET A 178 -8.94 -30.45 2.97
CA MET A 178 -9.24 -29.18 2.28
C MET A 178 -10.55 -28.51 2.74
N GLU A 179 -10.99 -28.72 3.99
CA GLU A 179 -12.31 -28.29 4.47
C GLU A 179 -12.56 -26.77 4.36
N GLU A 180 -11.51 -25.95 4.31
CA GLU A 180 -11.62 -24.49 4.15
C GLU A 180 -11.79 -24.04 2.68
N ALA A 181 -11.55 -24.93 1.71
CA ALA A 181 -11.59 -24.56 0.30
C ALA A 181 -13.04 -24.39 -0.17
N LEU A 182 -13.37 -23.18 -0.66
CA LEU A 182 -14.73 -22.83 -1.09
C LEU A 182 -15.81 -23.09 -0.02
N SER A 183 -15.44 -23.00 1.26
CA SER A 183 -16.35 -23.21 2.39
C SER A 183 -16.16 -22.14 3.46
N TRP A 184 -17.25 -21.55 3.92
CA TRP A 184 -17.24 -20.44 4.87
C TRP A 184 -18.23 -20.66 6.02
N ASP A 185 -17.87 -20.26 7.23
CA ASP A 185 -18.66 -20.50 8.45
C ASP A 185 -20.08 -19.91 8.40
N ARG A 186 -20.26 -18.77 7.73
CA ARG A 186 -21.56 -18.09 7.54
C ARG A 186 -22.27 -18.43 6.22
N VAL A 187 -21.78 -19.40 5.44
CA VAL A 187 -22.40 -19.81 4.16
C VAL A 187 -22.75 -21.29 4.22
N GLN A 188 -24.05 -21.64 4.22
CA GLN A 188 -24.46 -23.06 4.32
C GLN A 188 -24.24 -23.83 3.01
N GLU A 189 -24.45 -23.18 1.87
CA GLU A 189 -24.28 -23.78 0.54
C GLU A 189 -23.66 -22.78 -0.43
N LEU A 190 -22.67 -23.23 -1.21
CA LEU A 190 -22.18 -22.55 -2.40
C LEU A 190 -22.80 -23.20 -3.63
N ALA A 191 -23.55 -22.43 -4.42
CA ALA A 191 -24.12 -22.86 -5.69
C ALA A 191 -23.32 -22.27 -6.86
N LEU A 192 -22.82 -23.12 -7.75
CA LEU A 192 -22.21 -22.72 -9.01
C LEU A 192 -23.26 -22.80 -10.12
N ASP A 193 -23.69 -21.64 -10.66
CA ASP A 193 -24.59 -21.52 -11.81
C ASP A 193 -23.77 -21.53 -13.10
N PHE A 194 -23.70 -22.69 -13.76
CA PHE A 194 -23.00 -22.87 -15.02
C PHE A 194 -23.84 -22.37 -16.20
N ARG A 195 -23.21 -21.55 -17.05
CA ARG A 195 -23.76 -21.01 -18.31
C ARG A 195 -22.84 -21.33 -19.47
N LEU A 196 -23.41 -21.46 -20.67
CA LEU A 196 -22.63 -21.60 -21.89
C LEU A 196 -22.45 -20.23 -22.55
N GLU A 197 -21.25 -19.97 -23.07
CA GLU A 197 -20.93 -18.71 -23.78
C GLU A 197 -21.87 -18.45 -24.97
N LYS A 198 -22.24 -19.51 -25.69
CA LYS A 198 -22.98 -19.43 -26.96
C LYS A 198 -24.41 -19.96 -26.88
N ASP A 199 -24.87 -20.34 -25.70
CA ASP A 199 -26.23 -20.82 -25.47
C ASP A 199 -26.80 -20.17 -24.20
N SER A 200 -27.67 -19.19 -24.42
CA SER A 200 -28.34 -18.45 -23.35
C SER A 200 -29.45 -19.23 -22.65
N ILE A 201 -29.84 -20.39 -23.18
CA ILE A 201 -30.89 -21.24 -22.61
C ILE A 201 -30.28 -22.25 -21.64
N TYR A 202 -29.05 -22.72 -21.91
CA TYR A 202 -28.40 -23.68 -21.04
C TYR A 202 -28.21 -23.13 -19.62
N GLN A 203 -28.62 -23.93 -18.65
CA GLN A 203 -28.40 -23.67 -17.23
C GLN A 203 -28.20 -24.99 -16.50
N LYS A 204 -27.13 -25.04 -15.70
CA LYS A 204 -26.93 -26.13 -14.76
C LYS A 204 -26.38 -25.59 -13.45
N THR A 205 -26.89 -26.07 -12.34
CA THR A 205 -26.41 -25.66 -11.01
C THR A 205 -25.83 -26.86 -10.28
N ALA A 206 -24.63 -26.69 -9.74
CA ALA A 206 -24.03 -27.64 -8.80
C ALA A 206 -23.87 -26.99 -7.44
N VAL A 207 -24.12 -27.74 -6.37
CA VAL A 207 -24.12 -27.23 -4.99
C VAL A 207 -23.04 -27.92 -4.18
N LEU A 208 -22.24 -27.14 -3.48
CA LEU A 208 -21.25 -27.59 -2.50
C LEU A 208 -21.74 -27.19 -1.10
N PRO A 209 -22.07 -28.16 -0.23
CA PRO A 209 -22.44 -27.86 1.14
C PRO A 209 -21.24 -27.38 1.97
N ARG A 210 -21.52 -26.63 3.03
CA ARG A 210 -20.52 -26.23 4.03
C ARG A 210 -19.82 -27.46 4.62
N SER A 211 -18.50 -27.41 4.71
CA SER A 211 -17.68 -28.44 5.33
C SER A 211 -17.85 -28.46 6.86
N ARG A 212 -17.18 -29.38 7.56
CA ARG A 212 -17.25 -29.44 9.03
C ARG A 212 -16.40 -28.36 9.67
N ASN A 213 -15.25 -28.05 9.07
CA ASN A 213 -14.32 -27.00 9.50
C ASN A 213 -14.16 -25.94 8.39
N PRO A 214 -15.19 -25.11 8.14
CA PRO A 214 -15.14 -24.10 7.09
C PRO A 214 -14.24 -22.93 7.48
N LYS A 215 -13.81 -22.15 6.48
CA LYS A 215 -13.02 -20.94 6.71
C LYS A 215 -13.86 -19.91 7.49
N SER A 216 -13.27 -19.32 8.53
CA SER A 216 -13.89 -18.22 9.26
C SER A 216 -14.08 -17.01 8.33
N THR A 217 -15.26 -16.39 8.40
CA THR A 217 -15.53 -15.09 7.75
C THR A 217 -15.20 -13.90 8.64
N ASP A 218 -14.79 -14.15 9.88
CA ASP A 218 -14.35 -13.08 10.77
C ASP A 218 -12.93 -12.63 10.45
N ASN A 219 -12.79 -11.32 10.24
CA ASN A 219 -11.49 -10.69 10.12
C ASN A 219 -10.77 -10.66 11.48
N PRO A 220 -9.43 -10.73 11.49
CA PRO A 220 -8.64 -10.45 12.67
C PRO A 220 -9.02 -9.11 13.30
N ARG A 221 -8.99 -9.03 14.64
CA ARG A 221 -9.22 -7.80 15.40
C ARG A 221 -8.08 -7.54 16.36
N LEU A 222 -7.71 -6.27 16.51
CA LEU A 222 -6.78 -5.83 17.53
C LEU A 222 -7.56 -5.55 18.83
N THR A 223 -6.96 -5.90 19.97
CA THR A 223 -7.55 -5.63 21.29
C THR A 223 -6.48 -5.12 22.23
N ALA A 224 -6.85 -4.18 23.11
CA ALA A 224 -6.00 -3.71 24.21
C ALA A 224 -6.65 -4.10 25.54
N GLY A 225 -6.63 -5.41 25.85
CA GLY A 225 -7.37 -6.00 26.96
C GLY A 225 -7.13 -5.29 28.31
N GLY A 226 -8.20 -4.70 28.87
CA GLY A 226 -8.17 -4.02 30.18
C GLY A 226 -7.38 -2.71 30.20
N TRP A 227 -6.90 -2.22 29.07
CA TRP A 227 -6.19 -0.95 28.99
C TRP A 227 -7.16 0.22 29.09
N THR A 228 -6.78 1.24 29.83
CA THR A 228 -7.48 2.52 29.93
C THR A 228 -6.46 3.63 29.80
N HIS A 229 -6.77 4.68 29.05
CA HIS A 229 -5.88 5.82 28.90
C HIS A 229 -5.68 6.57 30.23
N GLY A 230 -4.44 6.69 30.68
CA GLY A 230 -4.09 7.38 31.93
C GLY A 230 -3.73 8.86 31.75
N GLY A 231 -3.85 9.41 30.54
CA GLY A 231 -3.46 10.79 30.19
C GLY A 231 -2.01 10.92 29.71
N GLU A 232 -1.23 9.85 29.73
CA GLU A 232 0.12 9.80 29.18
C GLU A 232 0.14 9.82 27.65
N ALA A 233 1.28 10.22 27.08
CA ALA A 233 1.52 10.09 25.65
C ALA A 233 1.59 8.61 25.26
N MET A 234 0.85 8.23 24.21
CA MET A 234 0.79 6.86 23.71
C MET A 234 1.89 6.56 22.69
N VAL A 235 2.10 7.47 21.73
CA VAL A 235 3.01 7.26 20.61
C VAL A 235 4.37 7.87 20.93
N GLN A 236 5.41 7.03 20.90
CA GLN A 236 6.81 7.43 21.08
C GLN A 236 7.42 7.94 19.76
N TRP A 237 8.40 8.83 19.87
CA TRP A 237 9.13 9.44 18.76
C TRP A 237 10.66 9.29 18.91
N ASP A 238 11.11 8.24 19.59
CA ASP A 238 12.52 7.93 19.83
C ASP A 238 13.09 6.91 18.83
N THR A 239 12.29 5.91 18.45
CA THR A 239 12.75 4.83 17.55
C THR A 239 11.70 4.49 16.49
N PRO A 240 12.10 3.89 15.35
CA PRO A 240 11.13 3.43 14.37
C PRO A 240 10.15 2.41 14.95
N ILE A 241 8.86 2.65 14.75
CA ILE A 241 7.78 1.81 15.28
C ILE A 241 7.79 0.43 14.60
N SER A 242 7.79 -0.63 15.40
CA SER A 242 7.72 -2.02 14.91
C SER A 242 6.30 -2.41 14.47
N LEU A 243 6.14 -3.58 13.82
CA LEU A 243 4.79 -4.11 13.54
C LEU A 243 4.01 -4.37 14.83
N GLU A 244 4.65 -4.98 15.83
CA GLU A 244 4.02 -5.30 17.12
C GLU A 244 3.59 -4.04 17.86
N GLU A 245 4.45 -3.01 17.88
CA GLU A 245 4.14 -1.73 18.50
C GLU A 245 3.02 -0.99 17.74
N ASN A 246 3.03 -1.00 16.41
CA ASN A 246 1.94 -0.47 15.60
C ASN A 246 0.61 -1.16 15.92
N GLU A 247 0.58 -2.49 15.97
CA GLU A 247 -0.63 -3.25 16.33
C GLU A 247 -1.09 -2.96 17.76
N ALA A 248 -0.17 -2.83 18.71
CA ALA A 248 -0.49 -2.46 20.08
C ALA A 248 -1.07 -1.03 20.18
N LEU A 249 -0.49 -0.07 19.45
CA LEU A 249 -0.98 1.32 19.40
C LEU A 249 -2.36 1.41 18.75
N LEU A 250 -2.56 0.75 17.61
CA LEU A 250 -3.87 0.67 16.96
C LEU A 250 -4.90 -0.01 17.87
N GLY A 251 -4.52 -1.10 18.55
CA GLY A 251 -5.39 -1.75 19.54
C GLY A 251 -5.81 -0.83 20.69
N LYS A 252 -4.90 0.04 21.18
CA LYS A 252 -5.22 1.07 22.19
C LYS A 252 -6.12 2.16 21.62
N LEU A 253 -5.81 2.66 20.42
CA LEU A 253 -6.62 3.68 19.73
C LEU A 253 -8.06 3.19 19.51
N GLY A 254 -8.25 1.93 19.14
CA GLY A 254 -9.57 1.32 18.98
C GLY A 254 -10.39 1.19 20.26
N THR A 255 -9.84 1.51 21.44
CA THR A 255 -10.63 1.60 22.69
C THR A 255 -11.35 2.94 22.86
N PHE A 256 -10.97 3.96 22.08
CA PHE A 256 -11.59 5.28 22.15
C PHE A 256 -12.92 5.30 21.35
N PRO A 257 -13.99 5.91 21.87
CA PRO A 257 -15.24 6.07 21.13
C PRO A 257 -15.04 6.80 19.81
N GLY A 258 -15.60 6.25 18.73
CA GLY A 258 -15.49 6.84 17.39
C GLY A 258 -14.24 6.43 16.60
N VAL A 259 -13.37 5.58 17.15
CA VAL A 259 -12.27 4.96 16.40
C VAL A 259 -12.66 3.54 15.99
N ASP A 260 -12.59 3.26 14.69
CA ASP A 260 -12.77 1.91 14.15
C ASP A 260 -11.45 1.42 13.55
N VAL A 261 -10.89 0.34 14.10
CA VAL A 261 -9.62 -0.25 13.65
C VAL A 261 -9.92 -1.57 12.99
N TYR A 262 -9.52 -1.71 11.73
CA TYR A 262 -9.94 -2.84 10.91
C TYR A 262 -8.80 -3.41 10.08
N TYR A 263 -8.88 -4.73 9.90
CA TYR A 263 -8.00 -5.50 9.04
C TYR A 263 -8.37 -5.27 7.58
N LEU A 264 -7.35 -5.03 6.73
CA LEU A 264 -7.51 -4.89 5.29
C LEU A 264 -7.19 -6.21 4.59
N THR A 265 -5.97 -6.70 4.77
CA THR A 265 -5.43 -7.85 4.05
C THR A 265 -4.18 -8.37 4.77
N ASN A 266 -3.62 -9.47 4.28
CA ASN A 266 -2.28 -9.92 4.65
C ASN A 266 -1.31 -9.54 3.54
N SER A 267 -0.07 -9.25 3.88
CA SER A 267 1.01 -9.12 2.91
C SER A 267 1.39 -10.46 2.29
N PHE A 268 2.26 -10.42 1.30
CA PHE A 268 2.80 -11.61 0.65
C PHE A 268 3.37 -12.66 1.62
N LEU A 269 4.06 -12.25 2.70
CA LEU A 269 4.59 -13.17 3.73
C LEU A 269 3.64 -13.40 4.90
N GLY A 270 2.40 -12.89 4.85
CA GLY A 270 1.36 -13.16 5.83
C GLY A 270 1.30 -12.19 7.01
N ASN A 271 2.01 -11.06 6.97
CA ASN A 271 1.86 -10.01 7.98
C ASN A 271 0.58 -9.22 7.74
N ARG A 272 -0.13 -8.83 8.80
CA ARG A 272 -1.42 -8.15 8.68
C ARG A 272 -1.23 -6.68 8.31
N VAL A 273 -2.15 -6.18 7.47
CA VAL A 273 -2.26 -4.78 7.10
C VAL A 273 -3.52 -4.21 7.75
N TRP A 274 -3.37 -3.07 8.45
CA TRP A 274 -4.41 -2.47 9.28
C TRP A 274 -4.64 -1.00 8.91
N ALA A 275 -5.88 -0.55 9.00
CA ALA A 275 -6.23 0.86 8.95
C ALA A 275 -7.13 1.23 10.14
N ALA A 276 -7.28 2.55 10.35
CA ALA A 276 -8.12 3.09 11.40
C ALA A 276 -8.89 4.33 10.91
N ASP A 277 -10.20 4.31 11.14
CA ASP A 277 -11.10 5.43 10.87
C ASP A 277 -11.34 6.21 12.16
N PHE A 278 -11.27 7.54 12.07
CA PHE A 278 -11.49 8.44 13.18
C PHE A 278 -12.72 9.29 12.89
N LEU A 279 -13.75 9.08 13.71
CA LEU A 279 -15.05 9.73 13.63
C LEU A 279 -15.38 10.37 14.98
N PRO A 280 -16.30 11.36 15.01
CA PRO A 280 -16.82 11.82 16.28
C PRO A 280 -17.54 10.66 17.00
N PRO A 281 -17.48 10.60 18.35
CA PRO A 281 -18.23 9.62 19.12
C PRO A 281 -19.72 9.62 18.75
N HIS A 282 -20.30 8.43 18.57
CA HIS A 282 -21.70 8.28 18.19
C HIS A 282 -22.29 6.99 18.79
N ASP A 283 -23.57 7.05 19.16
CA ASP A 283 -24.32 5.90 19.72
C ASP A 283 -25.12 5.14 18.65
N ALA A 284 -24.86 5.40 17.37
CA ALA A 284 -25.58 4.77 16.27
C ALA A 284 -25.19 3.29 16.15
N LYS A 285 -26.19 2.40 16.14
CA LYS A 285 -25.97 0.96 15.90
C LYS A 285 -25.37 0.67 14.52
N TYR A 286 -25.68 1.50 13.53
CA TYR A 286 -25.20 1.39 12.16
C TYR A 286 -24.73 2.74 11.65
N VAL A 287 -23.56 2.75 11.03
CA VAL A 287 -22.96 3.93 10.40
C VAL A 287 -23.08 3.77 8.89
N SER A 288 -23.61 4.80 8.22
CA SER A 288 -23.69 4.82 6.76
C SER A 288 -22.45 5.48 6.19
N GLN A 289 -21.56 4.68 5.62
CA GLN A 289 -20.34 5.14 4.94
C GLN A 289 -20.66 6.14 3.82
N ALA A 290 -21.67 5.85 3.00
CA ALA A 290 -22.12 6.75 1.93
C ALA A 290 -22.56 8.12 2.47
N LYS A 291 -23.23 8.16 3.63
CA LYS A 291 -23.62 9.43 4.28
C LYS A 291 -22.40 10.19 4.81
N LEU A 292 -21.42 9.49 5.40
CA LEU A 292 -20.17 10.13 5.85
C LEU A 292 -19.42 10.75 4.67
N ASN A 293 -19.29 10.01 3.56
CA ASN A 293 -18.64 10.49 2.35
C ASN A 293 -19.39 11.67 1.73
N ALA A 294 -20.73 11.66 1.73
CA ALA A 294 -21.53 12.74 1.16
C ALA A 294 -21.57 14.01 2.02
N LEU A 295 -21.40 13.89 3.34
CA LEU A 295 -21.58 15.03 4.27
C LEU A 295 -20.27 15.63 4.80
N LYS A 296 -19.18 14.86 4.89
CA LYS A 296 -17.89 15.34 5.41
C LYS A 296 -16.75 15.02 4.44
N PRO A 297 -15.84 15.97 4.14
CA PRO A 297 -14.59 15.66 3.45
C PRO A 297 -13.80 14.59 4.17
N THR A 298 -13.01 13.83 3.42
CA THR A 298 -12.16 12.78 3.98
C THR A 298 -10.68 13.07 3.73
N LEU A 299 -9.88 13.04 4.80
CA LEU A 299 -8.42 12.99 4.76
C LEU A 299 -7.96 11.53 4.87
N PHE A 300 -7.21 11.06 3.88
CA PHE A 300 -6.58 9.75 3.91
C PHE A 300 -5.05 9.89 3.95
N VAL A 301 -4.41 9.27 4.94
CA VAL A 301 -2.94 9.27 5.09
C VAL A 301 -2.44 7.83 5.11
N SER A 302 -1.50 7.51 4.22
CA SER A 302 -0.93 6.16 4.09
C SER A 302 0.59 6.21 4.12
N GLY A 303 1.22 5.61 5.13
CA GLY A 303 2.67 5.61 5.29
C GLY A 303 3.35 4.30 4.91
N ARG A 304 4.69 4.35 4.92
CA ARG A 304 5.59 3.19 4.94
C ARG A 304 5.30 2.17 3.83
N GLU A 305 5.11 2.68 2.62
CA GLU A 305 5.16 1.90 1.36
C GLU A 305 6.58 1.42 1.10
N HIS A 306 7.53 2.32 1.22
CA HIS A 306 8.93 1.98 1.41
C HIS A 306 9.19 1.81 2.89
N ALA A 307 9.61 0.61 3.29
CA ALA A 307 9.43 0.22 4.68
C ALA A 307 10.53 0.68 5.64
N ASN A 308 11.68 1.11 5.10
CA ASN A 308 12.77 1.77 5.81
C ASN A 308 12.55 3.29 6.00
N GLU A 309 11.50 3.87 5.44
CA GLU A 309 11.14 5.29 5.58
C GLU A 309 10.20 5.48 6.79
N VAL A 310 10.83 5.67 7.95
CA VAL A 310 10.28 5.27 9.25
C VAL A 310 9.46 6.32 9.98
N SER A 311 9.68 7.61 9.72
CA SER A 311 8.99 8.69 10.45
C SER A 311 7.50 8.76 10.12
N SER A 312 7.12 8.26 8.93
CA SER A 312 5.74 8.21 8.45
C SER A 312 4.78 7.53 9.44
N THR A 313 5.13 6.34 9.93
CA THR A 313 4.32 5.61 10.91
C THR A 313 4.19 6.39 12.22
N SER A 314 5.27 7.03 12.69
CA SER A 314 5.30 7.81 13.93
C SER A 314 4.36 9.00 13.91
N HIS A 315 4.39 9.81 12.85
CA HIS A 315 3.53 10.99 12.78
C HIS A 315 2.08 10.66 12.40
N ILE A 316 1.83 9.56 11.66
CA ILE A 316 0.47 9.05 11.41
C ILE A 316 -0.18 8.61 12.71
N LEU A 317 0.48 7.75 13.50
CA LEU A 317 -0.07 7.29 14.77
C LEU A 317 -0.20 8.43 15.78
N LYS A 318 0.73 9.40 15.77
CA LYS A 318 0.61 10.59 16.63
C LYS A 318 -0.61 11.44 16.27
N LEU A 319 -0.93 11.59 14.99
CA LEU A 319 -2.17 12.24 14.58
C LEU A 319 -3.38 11.49 15.14
N GLY A 320 -3.40 10.16 15.05
CA GLY A 320 -4.45 9.33 15.65
C GLY A 320 -4.59 9.54 17.15
N GLU A 321 -3.48 9.59 17.89
CA GLU A 321 -3.47 9.95 19.31
C GLU A 321 -4.08 11.32 19.55
N LEU A 322 -3.64 12.37 18.85
CA LEU A 322 -4.15 13.73 19.03
C LEU A 322 -5.64 13.85 18.72
N LEU A 323 -6.13 13.16 17.69
CA LEU A 323 -7.57 13.11 17.35
C LEU A 323 -8.44 12.58 18.48
N VAL A 324 -7.88 11.73 19.36
CA VAL A 324 -8.61 11.13 20.48
C VAL A 324 -8.24 11.68 21.85
N THR A 325 -7.15 12.45 21.99
CA THR A 325 -6.72 13.04 23.27
C THR A 325 -6.85 14.57 23.30
N ASP A 326 -6.56 15.28 22.21
CA ASP A 326 -6.55 16.74 22.14
C ASP A 326 -7.91 17.29 21.68
N SER A 327 -8.47 18.25 22.43
CA SER A 327 -9.80 18.82 22.13
C SER A 327 -9.87 19.59 20.82
N SER A 328 -8.78 20.26 20.41
CA SER A 328 -8.74 21.02 19.15
C SER A 328 -8.72 20.10 17.94
N TYR A 329 -8.02 18.96 18.04
CA TYR A 329 -8.02 17.93 17.01
C TYR A 329 -9.35 17.19 16.95
N ARG A 330 -9.90 16.81 18.11
CA ARG A 330 -11.19 16.11 18.20
C ARG A 330 -12.34 16.93 17.59
N GLU A 331 -12.35 18.25 17.78
CA GLU A 331 -13.37 19.12 17.19
C GLU A 331 -13.37 19.10 15.65
N MET A 332 -12.21 18.89 15.01
CA MET A 332 -12.13 18.78 13.55
C MET A 332 -12.86 17.54 13.01
N LEU A 333 -13.02 16.47 13.81
CA LEU A 333 -13.78 15.27 13.41
C LEU A 333 -15.28 15.53 13.21
N ASN A 334 -15.82 16.61 13.78
CA ASN A 334 -17.19 17.05 13.50
C ASN A 334 -17.37 17.49 12.03
N LYS A 335 -16.28 17.86 11.36
CA LYS A 335 -16.29 18.38 9.99
C LYS A 335 -15.57 17.49 8.99
N VAL A 336 -14.61 16.68 9.42
CA VAL A 336 -13.76 15.86 8.54
C VAL A 336 -13.85 14.38 8.96
N ASN A 337 -13.74 13.45 8.01
CA ASN A 337 -13.43 12.05 8.27
C ASN A 337 -11.91 11.87 8.14
N VAL A 338 -11.27 11.17 9.07
CA VAL A 338 -9.83 10.89 8.97
C VAL A 338 -9.61 9.39 8.92
N VAL A 339 -8.88 8.94 7.90
CA VAL A 339 -8.51 7.53 7.70
C VAL A 339 -6.98 7.43 7.74
N LEU A 340 -6.47 6.61 8.64
CA LEU A 340 -5.04 6.41 8.85
C LEU A 340 -4.64 4.97 8.49
N HIS A 341 -3.65 4.83 7.62
CA HIS A 341 -3.05 3.57 7.19
C HIS A 341 -1.53 3.62 7.46
N PRO A 342 -1.09 3.23 8.67
CA PRO A 342 0.28 3.54 9.11
C PRO A 342 1.39 2.77 8.39
N ILE A 343 1.11 1.53 7.94
CA ILE A 343 2.11 0.64 7.31
C ILE A 343 1.51 -0.07 6.10
N THR A 344 1.93 0.34 4.90
CA THR A 344 1.54 -0.31 3.64
C THR A 344 2.35 -1.58 3.38
N ASN A 345 3.66 -1.57 3.65
CA ASN A 345 4.58 -2.69 3.39
C ASN A 345 5.05 -3.32 4.72
N PRO A 346 4.25 -4.18 5.36
CA PRO A 346 4.62 -4.77 6.63
C PRO A 346 5.78 -5.77 6.51
N ASP A 347 5.95 -6.43 5.36
CA ASP A 347 7.03 -7.40 5.13
C ASP A 347 8.40 -6.72 5.11
N GLY A 348 8.52 -5.62 4.37
CA GLY A 348 9.70 -4.78 4.39
C GLY A 348 9.91 -4.17 5.78
N ALA A 349 8.83 -3.75 6.46
CA ALA A 349 8.92 -3.07 7.75
C ALA A 349 9.46 -4.00 8.85
N ALA A 350 9.00 -5.25 8.88
CA ALA A 350 9.53 -6.28 9.76
C ALA A 350 11.03 -6.53 9.52
N LEU A 351 11.43 -6.59 8.24
CA LEU A 351 12.83 -6.76 7.86
C LEU A 351 13.68 -5.56 8.27
N ALA A 352 13.29 -4.34 7.90
CA ALA A 352 13.97 -3.11 8.25
C ALA A 352 14.12 -2.98 9.78
N TYR A 353 13.03 -3.24 10.53
CA TYR A 353 13.04 -3.24 11.99
C TYR A 353 14.05 -4.25 12.56
N ALA A 354 14.08 -5.48 12.05
CA ALA A 354 15.04 -6.49 12.50
C ALA A 354 16.50 -6.09 12.20
N ARG A 355 16.76 -5.41 11.08
CA ARG A 355 18.12 -4.98 10.71
C ARG A 355 18.60 -3.78 11.53
N GLN A 356 17.73 -2.82 11.81
CA GLN A 356 18.09 -1.65 12.60
C GLN A 356 18.40 -1.95 14.07
N LEU A 357 18.01 -3.13 14.59
CA LEU A 357 18.42 -3.57 15.92
C LEU A 357 19.91 -3.94 15.99
N VAL A 358 20.52 -4.22 14.83
CA VAL A 358 21.95 -4.54 14.71
C VAL A 358 22.72 -3.34 14.19
N ASN A 359 22.23 -2.71 13.12
CA ASN A 359 22.85 -1.54 12.49
C ASN A 359 21.84 -0.37 12.51
N PRO A 360 21.69 0.33 13.64
CA PRO A 360 20.69 1.37 13.82
C PRO A 360 20.90 2.61 12.96
N ASP A 361 22.14 2.81 12.51
CA ASP A 361 22.61 3.99 11.80
C ASP A 361 22.77 3.75 10.30
N HIS A 362 22.37 2.58 9.78
CA HIS A 362 22.43 2.28 8.34
C HIS A 362 21.10 2.62 7.65
N MET A 363 21.12 2.93 6.35
CA MET A 363 19.93 3.21 5.51
C MET A 363 18.97 2.02 5.35
N LEU A 364 19.52 0.80 5.39
CA LEU A 364 18.76 -0.46 5.37
C LEU A 364 17.86 -0.63 4.14
N HIS A 365 18.32 -0.24 2.94
CA HIS A 365 17.54 -0.33 1.70
C HIS A 365 17.05 -1.75 1.36
N ALA A 366 17.66 -2.80 1.93
CA ALA A 366 17.16 -4.17 1.83
C ALA A 366 15.73 -4.35 2.39
N GLY A 367 15.30 -3.47 3.31
CA GLY A 367 13.94 -3.41 3.85
C GLY A 367 12.99 -2.49 3.09
N ARG A 368 13.47 -1.72 2.10
CA ARG A 368 12.66 -0.77 1.32
C ARG A 368 11.55 -1.43 0.49
N PRO A 369 11.83 -2.46 -0.36
CA PRO A 369 10.82 -3.03 -1.25
C PRO A 369 9.89 -4.02 -0.54
N GLY A 370 8.86 -4.48 -1.25
CA GLY A 370 8.04 -5.61 -0.84
C GLY A 370 8.81 -6.94 -0.88
N ALA A 371 8.15 -8.02 -0.44
CA ALA A 371 8.75 -9.34 -0.27
C ALA A 371 9.33 -10.00 -1.53
N LEU A 372 9.08 -9.45 -2.73
CA LEU A 372 9.60 -9.97 -4.01
C LEU A 372 10.65 -9.03 -4.64
N GLY A 373 11.12 -8.01 -3.92
CA GLY A 373 12.19 -7.10 -4.37
C GLY A 373 11.73 -5.96 -5.29
N SER A 374 10.42 -5.85 -5.52
CA SER A 374 9.75 -4.76 -6.22
C SER A 374 8.95 -3.91 -5.25
N ASP A 375 8.40 -2.78 -5.71
CA ASP A 375 7.56 -1.93 -4.87
C ASP A 375 6.32 -2.71 -4.39
N ALA A 376 6.00 -2.63 -3.10
CA ALA A 376 4.88 -3.35 -2.49
C ALA A 376 3.52 -2.91 -3.03
N THR A 377 3.43 -1.74 -3.68
CA THR A 377 2.20 -1.25 -4.33
C THR A 377 2.07 -1.65 -5.80
N THR A 378 3.08 -2.35 -6.34
CA THR A 378 3.07 -2.80 -7.74
C THR A 378 1.85 -3.69 -8.02
N GLY A 379 1.08 -3.31 -9.04
CA GLY A 379 -0.10 -4.07 -9.47
C GLY A 379 -1.36 -3.75 -8.68
N GLY A 380 -1.37 -2.77 -7.78
CA GLY A 380 -2.55 -2.48 -6.94
C GLY A 380 -3.88 -2.34 -7.68
N SER A 381 -3.87 -1.88 -8.94
CA SER A 381 -5.06 -1.74 -9.78
C SER A 381 -5.51 -3.01 -10.52
N THR A 382 -4.80 -4.14 -10.39
CA THR A 382 -5.18 -5.42 -11.02
C THR A 382 -6.03 -6.24 -10.07
N ASP A 383 -6.97 -7.05 -10.55
CA ASP A 383 -7.88 -7.81 -9.67
C ASP A 383 -7.17 -8.81 -8.75
N ASP A 384 -6.12 -9.47 -9.25
CA ASP A 384 -5.28 -10.41 -8.47
C ASP A 384 -3.81 -9.96 -8.49
N PRO A 385 -3.44 -8.97 -7.66
CA PRO A 385 -2.08 -8.49 -7.63
C PRO A 385 -1.16 -9.47 -6.92
N ILE A 386 0.08 -9.55 -7.41
CA ILE A 386 1.11 -10.41 -6.81
C ILE A 386 1.40 -10.05 -5.34
N TYR A 387 1.27 -8.77 -4.97
CA TYR A 387 1.30 -8.30 -3.59
C TYR A 387 -0.13 -8.06 -3.12
N PRO A 388 -0.70 -8.90 -2.24
CA PRO A 388 -2.05 -8.65 -1.75
C PRO A 388 -2.16 -7.32 -0.98
N GLU A 389 -1.09 -6.87 -0.33
CA GLU A 389 -1.01 -5.57 0.36
C GLU A 389 -1.18 -4.36 -0.57
N SER A 390 -0.91 -4.52 -1.87
CA SER A 390 -1.10 -3.43 -2.86
C SER A 390 -2.56 -2.97 -3.00
N LYS A 391 -3.52 -3.84 -2.66
CA LYS A 391 -4.96 -3.52 -2.67
C LYS A 391 -5.41 -2.63 -1.51
N ALA A 392 -4.63 -2.56 -0.42
CA ALA A 392 -5.03 -1.87 0.80
C ALA A 392 -5.51 -0.42 0.55
N ARG A 393 -4.77 0.33 -0.27
CA ARG A 393 -5.11 1.72 -0.61
C ARG A 393 -6.32 1.82 -1.53
N GLU A 394 -6.50 0.88 -2.46
CA GLU A 394 -7.67 0.85 -3.34
C GLU A 394 -8.94 0.58 -2.54
N MET A 395 -8.91 -0.42 -1.65
CA MET A 395 -10.02 -0.73 -0.73
C MET A 395 -10.44 0.50 0.11
N ILE A 396 -9.46 1.23 0.65
CA ILE A 396 -9.73 2.47 1.39
C ILE A 396 -10.31 3.55 0.48
N ARG A 397 -9.76 3.75 -0.72
CA ARG A 397 -10.25 4.76 -1.67
C ARG A 397 -11.68 4.49 -2.10
N GLU A 398 -12.02 3.23 -2.36
CA GLU A 398 -13.39 2.79 -2.66
C GLU A 398 -14.34 3.07 -1.50
N ALA A 399 -13.91 2.77 -0.27
CA ALA A 399 -14.73 2.97 0.91
C ALA A 399 -14.95 4.46 1.24
N TRP A 400 -13.90 5.29 1.13
CA TRP A 400 -13.86 6.62 1.73
C TRP A 400 -13.85 7.81 0.75
N LEU A 401 -13.57 7.57 -0.54
CA LEU A 401 -13.57 8.59 -1.60
C LEU A 401 -12.83 9.89 -1.20
N PRO A 402 -11.55 9.80 -0.78
CA PRO A 402 -10.85 10.86 -0.07
C PRO A 402 -10.73 12.14 -0.90
N ASP A 403 -10.93 13.29 -0.27
CA ASP A 403 -10.74 14.62 -0.86
C ASP A 403 -9.25 14.96 -0.93
N ILE A 404 -8.53 14.62 0.15
CA ILE A 404 -7.07 14.75 0.25
C ILE A 404 -6.46 13.37 0.56
N TYR A 405 -5.46 12.99 -0.22
CA TYR A 405 -4.61 11.83 0.04
C TYR A 405 -3.15 12.25 0.25
N LEU A 406 -2.53 11.79 1.33
CA LEU A 406 -1.12 12.03 1.62
C LEU A 406 -0.37 10.69 1.71
N ASN A 407 0.75 10.61 1.00
CA ASN A 407 1.68 9.49 1.02
C ASN A 407 3.03 9.96 1.58
N PRO A 408 3.19 10.08 2.91
CA PRO A 408 4.47 10.43 3.50
C PRO A 408 5.52 9.34 3.27
N HIS A 409 6.63 9.75 2.67
CA HIS A 409 7.82 8.98 2.35
C HIS A 409 9.04 9.59 3.05
N GLY A 410 10.17 8.94 2.84
CA GLY A 410 11.48 9.40 3.28
C GLY A 410 12.60 8.96 2.36
N TYR A 411 13.80 9.38 2.73
CA TYR A 411 15.02 9.05 2.01
C TYR A 411 16.19 9.03 3.00
N PRO A 412 17.38 8.57 2.58
CA PRO A 412 18.56 8.54 3.44
C PRO A 412 18.78 9.86 4.19
N SER A 413 18.83 9.77 5.51
CA SER A 413 19.08 10.91 6.40
C SER A 413 20.50 11.48 6.26
N HIS A 414 21.37 10.67 5.70
CA HIS A 414 22.75 10.95 5.40
C HIS A 414 23.08 10.26 4.08
N GLU A 415 23.81 10.99 3.25
CA GLU A 415 24.70 10.45 2.24
C GLU A 415 25.09 11.61 1.33
N TRP A 416 26.39 11.86 1.35
CA TRP A 416 27.04 12.34 0.15
C TRP A 416 27.59 11.12 -0.52
N VAL A 417 27.01 10.76 -1.65
CA VAL A 417 27.53 9.67 -2.48
C VAL A 417 28.97 9.98 -2.83
N GLN A 418 29.90 9.24 -2.26
CA GLN A 418 31.31 9.39 -2.56
C GLN A 418 31.58 8.83 -3.96
N TYR A 419 32.51 9.45 -4.69
CA TYR A 419 33.02 8.84 -5.92
C TYR A 419 33.57 7.45 -5.60
N PHE A 420 33.23 6.47 -6.44
CA PHE A 420 33.59 5.04 -6.29
C PHE A 420 32.83 4.23 -5.24
N ALA A 421 31.80 4.79 -4.61
CA ALA A 421 31.01 4.09 -3.60
C ALA A 421 30.10 2.98 -4.14
N GLY A 422 30.02 2.78 -5.47
CA GLY A 422 29.10 1.84 -6.15
C GLY A 422 27.60 2.15 -5.99
N TYR A 423 27.25 2.85 -4.91
CA TYR A 423 26.06 3.66 -4.70
C TYR A 423 26.02 4.85 -5.68
N SER A 424 26.17 4.65 -6.98
CA SER A 424 25.62 5.63 -7.90
C SER A 424 24.12 5.51 -7.75
N ALA A 425 23.50 6.49 -7.07
CA ALA A 425 22.11 6.81 -7.36
C ALA A 425 21.99 6.69 -8.90
N TRP A 426 21.21 5.71 -9.36
CA TRP A 426 20.81 5.38 -10.75
C TRP A 426 21.49 4.18 -11.45
N ALA A 427 20.71 3.10 -11.64
CA ALA A 427 20.42 2.47 -12.96
C ALA A 427 19.61 1.15 -12.82
N ARG A 428 18.29 1.19 -12.54
CA ARG A 428 17.40 0.02 -12.80
C ARG A 428 17.13 -0.22 -14.30
N GLY A 429 17.91 0.41 -15.18
CA GLY A 429 17.78 0.29 -16.63
C GLY A 429 19.06 0.73 -17.34
N ARG A 430 19.20 0.41 -18.63
CA ARG A 430 20.40 0.70 -19.45
C ARG A 430 20.66 2.20 -19.73
N ARG A 431 19.86 3.11 -19.16
CA ARG A 431 20.06 4.56 -19.27
C ARG A 431 20.58 5.06 -17.93
N VAL A 432 21.81 5.56 -17.94
CA VAL A 432 22.35 6.39 -16.86
C VAL A 432 21.53 7.68 -16.89
N GLY A 433 20.63 7.85 -15.93
CA GLY A 433 19.95 9.14 -15.75
C GLY A 433 20.70 10.03 -14.77
N PRO A 434 20.25 11.29 -14.60
CA PRO A 434 20.88 12.26 -13.70
C PRO A 434 20.93 11.71 -12.28
N ARG A 435 21.95 12.04 -11.49
CA ARG A 435 22.04 11.57 -10.10
C ARG A 435 20.99 12.35 -9.31
N THR A 436 19.77 11.85 -9.13
CA THR A 436 18.72 12.66 -8.48
C THR A 436 18.68 12.57 -6.95
N TRP A 437 19.35 11.58 -6.34
CA TRP A 437 19.22 11.30 -4.90
C TRP A 437 20.57 11.34 -4.15
N TRP A 438 21.61 11.94 -4.73
CA TRP A 438 22.96 11.97 -4.15
C TRP A 438 23.25 13.15 -3.22
N VAL A 439 22.34 14.13 -3.16
CA VAL A 439 22.43 15.29 -2.26
C VAL A 439 21.12 15.40 -1.49
N PRO A 440 21.16 15.50 -0.15
CA PRO A 440 19.96 15.63 0.66
C PRO A 440 19.24 16.95 0.38
N ARG A 441 17.90 16.93 0.46
CA ARG A 441 17.01 18.02 0.04
C ARG A 441 16.12 18.55 1.17
N GLY A 442 16.45 18.27 2.43
CA GLY A 442 15.59 18.59 3.57
C GLY A 442 14.24 17.88 3.43
N TRP A 443 13.21 18.43 4.07
CA TRP A 443 11.83 18.01 3.83
C TRP A 443 11.32 18.64 2.54
N PHE A 444 10.77 17.86 1.60
CA PHE A 444 10.32 18.40 0.31
C PHE A 444 9.16 17.62 -0.33
N ILE A 445 8.56 18.20 -1.38
CA ILE A 445 7.56 17.52 -2.21
C ILE A 445 8.23 17.13 -3.56
N PRO A 446 8.38 15.82 -3.88
CA PRO A 446 9.07 15.34 -5.07
C PRO A 446 8.23 15.42 -6.35
N GLY A 447 6.96 15.81 -6.26
CA GLY A 447 6.10 15.97 -7.41
C GLY A 447 4.80 16.67 -7.06
N PHE A 448 4.55 17.83 -7.66
CA PHE A 448 3.26 18.53 -7.58
C PHE A 448 2.72 18.80 -8.99
N SER A 449 1.49 18.38 -9.23
CA SER A 449 0.70 18.68 -10.43
C SER A 449 -0.66 19.19 -10.01
N TRP A 450 -1.19 20.15 -10.75
CA TRP A 450 -2.51 20.74 -10.51
C TRP A 450 -3.40 20.61 -11.75
N VAL A 451 -4.70 20.77 -11.53
CA VAL A 451 -5.71 20.85 -12.60
C VAL A 451 -5.76 22.29 -13.09
N GLU A 452 -5.63 22.46 -14.40
CA GLU A 452 -5.75 23.74 -15.10
C GLU A 452 -6.82 23.56 -16.18
N ASP A 453 -8.08 23.59 -15.74
CA ASP A 453 -9.26 23.37 -16.56
C ASP A 453 -10.18 24.59 -16.44
N GLU A 454 -10.42 25.29 -17.56
CA GLU A 454 -11.24 26.51 -17.62
C GLU A 454 -12.70 26.26 -17.19
N GLU A 455 -13.22 25.05 -17.39
CA GLU A 455 -14.58 24.69 -16.95
C GLU A 455 -14.65 24.42 -15.44
N ASN A 456 -13.49 24.19 -14.81
CA ASN A 456 -13.38 23.78 -13.41
C ASN A 456 -12.23 24.52 -12.68
N PRO A 457 -12.22 25.87 -12.67
CA PRO A 457 -11.10 26.67 -12.16
C PRO A 457 -10.87 26.52 -10.65
N ASP A 458 -11.88 26.08 -9.91
CA ASP A 458 -11.83 25.88 -8.46
C ASP A 458 -10.78 24.84 -8.04
N TYR A 459 -10.45 23.87 -8.91
CA TYR A 459 -9.49 22.80 -8.59
C TYR A 459 -8.08 23.33 -8.38
N GLY A 460 -7.56 24.12 -9.32
CA GLY A 460 -6.25 24.74 -9.18
C GLY A 460 -6.18 25.63 -7.94
N THR A 461 -7.23 26.43 -7.70
CA THR A 461 -7.35 27.29 -6.52
C THR A 461 -7.26 26.51 -5.21
N ALA A 462 -8.03 25.42 -5.08
CA ALA A 462 -7.98 24.56 -3.92
C ALA A 462 -6.59 23.90 -3.74
N GLN A 463 -6.00 23.41 -4.84
CA GLN A 463 -4.73 22.71 -4.81
C GLN A 463 -3.57 23.62 -4.37
N PHE A 464 -3.49 24.85 -4.90
CA PHE A 464 -2.48 25.81 -4.47
C PHE A 464 -2.72 26.29 -3.04
N ALA A 465 -3.98 26.50 -2.61
CA ALA A 465 -4.27 26.87 -1.23
C ALA A 465 -3.85 25.79 -0.22
N ILE A 466 -4.00 24.50 -0.57
CA ILE A 466 -3.49 23.40 0.24
C ILE A 466 -1.96 23.42 0.27
N LEU A 467 -1.31 23.59 -0.88
CA LEU A 467 0.15 23.66 -0.99
C LEU A 467 0.72 24.84 -0.16
N ASP A 468 0.08 25.99 -0.20
CA ASP A 468 0.42 27.18 0.61
C ASP A 468 0.31 26.87 2.10
N SER A 469 -0.77 26.21 2.51
CA SER A 469 -0.97 25.80 3.91
C SER A 469 0.12 24.84 4.39
N MET A 470 0.55 23.90 3.53
CA MET A 470 1.66 22.99 3.80
C MET A 470 3.00 23.72 3.92
N ALA A 471 3.33 24.60 2.98
CA ALA A 471 4.56 25.40 3.04
C ALA A 471 4.61 26.29 4.28
N ALA A 472 3.48 26.92 4.65
CA ALA A 472 3.36 27.70 5.88
C ALA A 472 3.55 26.86 7.15
N ALA A 473 3.04 25.62 7.16
CA ALA A 473 3.25 24.71 8.29
C ALA A 473 4.72 24.30 8.44
N MET A 474 5.43 24.06 7.33
CA MET A 474 6.86 23.70 7.36
C MET A 474 7.74 24.86 7.79
N THR A 475 7.50 26.05 7.23
CA THR A 475 8.28 27.26 7.54
C THR A 475 7.93 27.87 8.90
N GLY A 476 6.74 27.58 9.42
CA GLY A 476 6.29 28.04 10.74
C GLY A 476 6.85 27.25 11.92
N ASN A 477 7.33 26.02 11.71
CA ASN A 477 8.04 25.25 12.75
C ASN A 477 9.53 25.63 12.73
N GLN A 478 9.99 26.28 13.81
CA GLN A 478 11.34 26.84 13.88
C GLN A 478 12.45 25.80 13.68
N ASP A 479 12.31 24.61 14.26
CA ASP A 479 13.34 23.58 14.19
C ASP A 479 13.36 22.91 12.80
N VAL A 480 12.18 22.70 12.21
CA VAL A 480 12.03 22.17 10.85
C VAL A 480 12.55 23.16 9.81
N ASP A 481 12.20 24.45 9.93
CA ASP A 481 12.73 25.52 9.06
C ASP A 481 14.25 25.64 9.18
N ALA A 482 14.80 25.56 10.40
CA ALA A 482 16.24 25.61 10.63
C ALA A 482 16.99 24.42 9.99
N LEU A 483 16.45 23.20 10.09
CA LEU A 483 16.97 22.03 9.38
C LEU A 483 16.91 22.26 7.87
N ASN A 484 15.73 22.59 7.34
CA ASN A 484 15.49 22.76 5.93
C ASN A 484 16.43 23.80 5.32
N ARG A 485 16.56 24.99 5.92
CA ARG A 485 17.51 26.01 5.44
C ARG A 485 18.96 25.52 5.40
N ARG A 486 19.40 24.78 6.42
CA ARG A 486 20.76 24.21 6.47
C ARG A 486 20.96 23.18 5.36
N VAL A 487 19.96 22.33 5.09
CA VAL A 487 20.06 21.30 4.05
C VAL A 487 19.89 21.90 2.65
N TYR A 488 18.96 22.83 2.43
CA TYR A 488 18.79 23.55 1.17
C TYR A 488 20.05 24.32 0.77
N ALA A 489 20.74 24.97 1.72
CA ALA A 489 22.01 25.64 1.44
C ALA A 489 23.09 24.65 0.97
N ARG A 490 23.11 23.41 1.51
CA ARG A 490 23.98 22.33 1.04
C ARG A 490 23.54 21.85 -0.35
N TYR A 491 22.24 21.61 -0.54
CA TYR A 491 21.65 21.19 -1.81
C TYR A 491 22.04 22.14 -2.94
N LYS A 492 21.91 23.45 -2.74
CA LYS A 492 22.33 24.47 -3.68
C LYS A 492 23.84 24.44 -3.95
N LYS A 493 24.66 24.48 -2.89
CA LYS A 493 26.13 24.55 -3.00
C LYS A 493 26.72 23.37 -3.78
N TYR A 494 26.19 22.16 -3.61
CA TYR A 494 26.73 20.95 -4.24
C TYR A 494 25.98 20.57 -5.51
N GLY A 495 24.67 20.79 -5.56
CA GLY A 495 23.81 20.49 -6.70
C GLY A 495 24.10 21.35 -7.92
N GLU A 496 24.46 22.63 -7.76
CA GLU A 496 24.81 23.53 -8.89
C GLU A 496 25.96 23.00 -9.79
N GLN A 497 26.75 22.04 -9.28
CA GLN A 497 27.80 21.37 -10.06
C GLN A 497 27.23 20.40 -11.11
N GLU A 498 26.01 19.88 -10.92
CA GLU A 498 25.30 19.01 -11.86
C GLU A 498 24.37 19.84 -12.77
N ARG A 499 24.97 20.48 -13.78
CA ARG A 499 24.28 21.43 -14.68
C ARG A 499 23.00 20.90 -15.35
N ASP A 500 22.95 19.61 -15.64
CA ASP A 500 21.84 19.01 -16.41
C ASP A 500 20.77 18.35 -15.50
N GLY A 501 21.08 18.11 -14.22
CA GLY A 501 20.23 17.36 -13.29
C GLY A 501 19.72 18.16 -12.09
N PHE A 502 20.35 19.30 -11.79
CA PHE A 502 19.95 20.15 -10.68
C PHE A 502 18.74 21.02 -11.01
N THR A 503 17.70 20.89 -10.20
CA THR A 503 16.53 21.77 -10.20
C THR A 503 16.30 22.31 -8.80
N GLU A 504 16.05 23.62 -8.71
CA GLU A 504 15.77 24.35 -7.47
C GLU A 504 14.51 25.19 -7.69
N TYR A 505 13.36 24.72 -7.21
CA TYR A 505 12.13 25.50 -7.14
C TYR A 505 11.65 25.54 -5.69
N PHE A 506 11.47 26.76 -5.18
CA PHE A 506 10.92 27.02 -3.86
C PHE A 506 9.51 27.56 -3.98
N HIS A 507 8.57 26.85 -3.38
CA HIS A 507 7.20 27.34 -3.16
C HIS A 507 7.08 27.81 -1.71
N ASN A 508 6.95 29.11 -1.49
CA ASN A 508 6.82 29.70 -0.15
C ASN A 508 7.88 29.20 0.87
N GLY A 509 9.14 29.07 0.43
CA GLY A 509 10.26 28.63 1.27
C GLY A 509 10.45 27.11 1.41
N MET A 510 9.61 26.32 0.74
CA MET A 510 9.68 24.85 0.73
C MET A 510 10.09 24.35 -0.65
N VAL A 511 10.98 23.35 -0.73
CA VAL A 511 11.34 22.74 -2.02
C VAL A 511 10.17 21.93 -2.55
N VAL A 512 9.75 22.24 -3.78
CA VAL A 512 8.66 21.53 -4.47
C VAL A 512 9.08 21.25 -5.91
N SER A 513 9.05 19.99 -6.31
CA SER A 513 9.23 19.61 -7.70
C SER A 513 7.89 19.78 -8.44
N MET A 514 7.66 20.95 -9.00
CA MET A 514 6.41 21.31 -9.65
C MET A 514 6.45 21.01 -11.16
N ARG A 515 5.32 20.57 -11.74
CA ARG A 515 5.17 20.51 -13.21
C ARG A 515 5.24 21.89 -13.84
N LEU A 516 5.66 21.95 -15.09
CA LEU A 516 5.73 23.22 -15.84
C LEU A 516 4.35 23.77 -16.24
N ARG A 517 3.33 22.91 -16.32
CA ARG A 517 1.94 23.25 -16.65
C ARG A 517 0.98 22.34 -15.92
N GLY A 518 -0.24 22.82 -15.70
CA GLY A 518 -1.32 22.01 -15.15
C GLY A 518 -1.84 20.98 -16.15
N THR A 519 -2.73 20.13 -15.68
CA THR A 519 -3.42 19.13 -16.50
C THR A 519 -4.82 19.62 -16.85
N GLU A 520 -5.13 19.70 -18.14
CA GLU A 520 -6.43 20.13 -18.69
C GLU A 520 -7.56 19.09 -18.54
N SER A 521 -7.31 17.94 -17.89
CA SER A 521 -8.30 16.86 -17.79
C SER A 521 -8.51 16.40 -16.37
N ILE A 522 -9.77 16.46 -15.94
CA ILE A 522 -10.24 15.83 -14.71
C ILE A 522 -10.69 14.40 -15.07
N GLY A 523 -9.75 13.46 -14.99
CA GLY A 523 -9.92 12.07 -15.41
C GLY A 523 -11.08 11.31 -14.73
N THR A 524 -11.18 10.00 -14.94
CA THR A 524 -12.21 9.14 -14.35
C THR A 524 -11.61 8.09 -13.43
N GLY A 525 -12.44 7.39 -12.66
CA GLY A 525 -12.02 6.34 -11.73
C GLY A 525 -11.60 6.85 -10.35
N LEU A 526 -11.19 5.92 -9.48
CA LEU A 526 -10.96 6.16 -8.04
C LEU A 526 -9.81 7.13 -7.72
N ASN A 527 -8.83 7.24 -8.62
CA ASN A 527 -7.69 8.15 -8.49
C ASN A 527 -7.93 9.49 -9.20
N SER A 528 -9.13 9.72 -9.74
CA SER A 528 -9.46 10.97 -10.41
C SER A 528 -9.44 12.15 -9.43
N PRO A 529 -8.99 13.35 -9.88
CA PRO A 529 -9.19 14.58 -9.13
C PRO A 529 -10.67 14.86 -8.78
N ARG A 530 -11.65 14.33 -9.53
CA ARG A 530 -13.09 14.41 -9.19
C ARG A 530 -13.39 13.84 -7.80
N ILE A 531 -12.61 12.86 -7.36
CA ILE A 531 -12.71 12.24 -6.05
C ILE A 531 -11.65 12.84 -5.14
N THR A 532 -10.39 12.72 -5.52
CA THR A 532 -9.22 13.15 -4.73
C THR A 532 -8.52 14.31 -5.42
N TYR A 533 -9.02 15.53 -5.20
CA TYR A 533 -8.48 16.72 -5.86
C TYR A 533 -7.10 17.12 -5.34
N PHE A 534 -6.64 16.61 -4.20
CA PHE A 534 -5.26 16.80 -3.75
C PHE A 534 -4.63 15.46 -3.34
N SER A 535 -3.55 15.10 -4.01
CA SER A 535 -2.80 13.86 -3.76
C SER A 535 -1.32 14.18 -3.83
N ILE A 536 -0.58 13.96 -2.74
CA ILE A 536 0.84 14.30 -2.70
C ILE A 536 1.68 13.24 -2.00
N THR A 537 2.91 13.09 -2.48
CA THR A 537 4.01 12.46 -1.75
C THR A 537 4.83 13.56 -1.08
N SER A 538 5.32 13.29 0.12
CA SER A 538 6.33 14.13 0.78
C SER A 538 7.54 13.30 1.15
N GLU A 539 8.72 13.91 1.18
CA GLU A 539 9.99 13.22 1.41
C GLU A 539 10.70 13.84 2.62
N ALA A 540 11.03 13.02 3.62
CA ALA A 540 11.79 13.39 4.80
C ALA A 540 13.14 12.64 4.87
N PRO A 541 14.24 13.27 5.29
CA PRO A 541 15.53 12.59 5.47
C PRO A 541 15.51 11.67 6.71
N ASP A 542 14.81 10.52 6.67
CA ASP A 542 14.38 9.79 7.87
C ASP A 542 14.84 8.33 8.01
N GLU A 543 15.51 7.73 7.01
CA GLU A 543 15.76 6.27 6.99
C GLU A 543 16.62 5.74 8.15
N THR A 544 17.31 6.62 8.89
CA THR A 544 18.05 6.27 10.13
C THR A 544 17.64 7.10 11.34
N ALA A 545 16.50 7.78 11.25
CA ALA A 545 16.09 8.75 12.26
C ALA A 545 15.84 8.08 13.62
N ARG A 546 16.47 8.63 14.65
CA ARG A 546 16.31 8.20 16.06
C ARG A 546 16.43 9.38 17.02
N GLY A 547 15.98 9.19 18.25
CA GLY A 547 16.02 10.20 19.30
C GLY A 547 15.46 11.55 18.84
N ASN A 548 16.20 12.62 19.14
CA ASN A 548 15.80 13.98 18.78
C ASN A 548 15.60 14.19 17.27
N TYR A 549 16.27 13.41 16.43
CA TYR A 549 16.14 13.54 14.99
C TYR A 549 14.84 12.86 14.49
N MET A 550 14.47 11.71 15.06
CA MET A 550 13.14 11.10 14.82
C MET A 550 12.02 12.01 15.30
N ASP A 551 12.16 12.65 16.46
CA ASP A 551 11.23 13.67 16.95
C ASP A 551 11.07 14.81 15.93
N LEU A 552 12.18 15.37 15.43
CA LEU A 552 12.14 16.43 14.41
C LEU A 552 11.44 16.00 13.11
N MET A 553 11.72 14.78 12.62
CA MET A 553 11.06 14.23 11.42
C MET A 553 9.57 13.99 11.66
N GLY A 554 9.22 13.45 12.84
CA GLY A 554 7.85 13.25 13.28
C GLY A 554 7.07 14.57 13.37
N GLN A 555 7.69 15.63 13.90
CA GLN A 555 7.09 16.97 13.96
C GLN A 555 6.86 17.56 12.57
N ALA A 556 7.80 17.41 11.64
CA ALA A 556 7.64 17.86 10.26
C ALA A 556 6.45 17.13 9.58
N GLY A 557 6.43 15.79 9.63
CA GLY A 557 5.34 15.01 9.04
C GLY A 557 3.98 15.28 9.69
N LEU A 558 3.93 15.49 11.02
CA LEU A 558 2.71 15.83 11.74
C LEU A 558 2.21 17.23 11.37
N ALA A 559 3.09 18.22 11.28
CA ALA A 559 2.73 19.58 10.88
C ALA A 559 2.17 19.61 9.45
N HIS A 560 2.78 18.86 8.53
CA HIS A 560 2.32 18.71 7.16
C HIS A 560 0.93 18.06 7.08
N THR A 561 0.74 16.96 7.81
CA THR A 561 -0.56 16.25 7.82
C THR A 561 -1.65 17.09 8.50
N THR A 562 -1.29 17.80 9.58
CA THR A 562 -2.21 18.67 10.32
C THR A 562 -2.67 19.86 9.47
N SER A 563 -1.83 20.41 8.59
CA SER A 563 -2.25 21.52 7.73
C SER A 563 -3.33 21.10 6.73
N ALA A 564 -3.21 19.90 6.13
CA ALA A 564 -4.25 19.32 5.29
C ALA A 564 -5.56 19.08 6.06
N LEU A 565 -5.48 18.56 7.30
CA LEU A 565 -6.65 18.38 8.16
C LEU A 565 -7.33 19.73 8.47
N ARG A 566 -6.54 20.76 8.82
CA ARG A 566 -7.05 22.10 9.09
C ARG A 566 -7.66 22.76 7.86
N TYR A 567 -7.09 22.55 6.67
CA TYR A 567 -7.69 23.00 5.41
C TYR A 567 -9.09 22.41 5.26
N LEU A 568 -9.25 21.09 5.42
CA LEU A 568 -10.56 20.45 5.31
C LEU A 568 -11.53 20.84 6.43
N ALA A 569 -11.04 21.07 7.65
CA ALA A 569 -11.91 21.45 8.77
C ALA A 569 -12.42 22.90 8.67
N ASN A 570 -11.67 23.77 7.99
CA ASN A 570 -12.04 25.17 7.81
C ASN A 570 -12.65 25.47 6.45
N GLY A 571 -12.51 24.56 5.47
CA GLY A 571 -13.03 24.76 4.13
C GLY A 571 -14.56 24.80 4.05
N GLU A 572 -15.06 25.44 3.00
CA GLU A 572 -16.47 25.50 2.66
C GLU A 572 -16.82 24.40 1.64
N PHE A 573 -17.78 23.55 2.00
CA PHE A 573 -18.23 22.44 1.16
C PHE A 573 -19.72 22.58 0.87
N LYS A 574 -20.08 22.47 -0.41
CA LYS A 574 -21.47 22.48 -0.85
C LYS A 574 -21.98 21.04 -0.97
N VAL A 575 -23.15 20.77 -0.39
CA VAL A 575 -23.87 19.52 -0.59
C VAL A 575 -25.10 19.80 -1.42
N GLU A 576 -25.20 19.16 -2.58
CA GLU A 576 -26.32 19.29 -3.50
C GLU A 576 -27.31 18.13 -3.33
N ARG A 577 -28.57 18.45 -3.62
CA ARG A 577 -29.70 17.52 -3.55
C ARG A 577 -30.45 17.58 -4.85
N GLU A 578 -30.53 16.44 -5.52
CA GLU A 578 -31.27 16.29 -6.76
C GLU A 578 -32.41 15.29 -6.56
N ALA A 579 -33.51 15.52 -7.26
CA ALA A 579 -34.61 14.58 -7.35
C ALA A 579 -35.13 14.56 -8.78
N GLU A 580 -35.16 13.37 -9.37
CA GLU A 580 -35.72 13.12 -10.70
C GLU A 580 -36.85 12.08 -10.57
N ALA A 581 -37.89 12.25 -11.38
CA ALA A 581 -38.97 11.27 -11.50
C ALA A 581 -39.01 10.79 -12.95
N PHE A 582 -38.83 9.49 -13.15
CA PHE A 582 -38.88 8.86 -14.46
C PHE A 582 -39.46 7.44 -14.33
N ASP A 583 -40.43 7.10 -15.19
CA ASP A 583 -41.05 5.76 -15.28
C ASP A 583 -41.49 5.18 -13.92
N ASP A 584 -42.31 5.95 -13.18
CA ASP A 584 -42.81 5.64 -11.83
C ASP A 584 -41.72 5.42 -10.75
N VAL A 585 -40.45 5.72 -11.05
CA VAL A 585 -39.33 5.73 -10.10
C VAL A 585 -38.94 7.17 -9.74
N VAL A 586 -38.79 7.43 -8.44
CA VAL A 586 -38.21 8.69 -7.94
C VAL A 586 -36.79 8.42 -7.47
N THR A 587 -35.80 8.96 -8.17
CA THR A 587 -34.39 8.89 -7.75
C THR A 587 -34.04 10.16 -7.00
N ARG A 588 -33.50 10.02 -5.79
CA ARG A 588 -32.94 11.13 -5.00
C ARG A 588 -31.44 10.96 -4.86
N ARG A 589 -30.68 12.00 -5.20
CA ARG A 589 -29.23 12.03 -5.05
C ARG A 589 -28.82 13.10 -4.05
N LEU A 590 -27.83 12.77 -3.24
CA LEU A 590 -27.18 13.67 -2.29
C LEU A 590 -25.68 13.49 -2.49
N PHE A 591 -24.98 14.55 -2.88
CA PHE A 591 -23.53 14.48 -3.09
C PHE A 591 -22.85 15.79 -2.70
N ARG A 592 -21.58 15.70 -2.30
CA ARG A 592 -20.72 16.85 -2.06
C ARG A 592 -20.13 17.32 -3.38
N VAL A 593 -20.24 18.62 -3.66
CA VAL A 593 -19.53 19.27 -4.76
C VAL A 593 -18.08 19.46 -4.36
N LYS A 594 -17.16 18.95 -5.17
CA LYS A 594 -15.71 19.05 -4.99
C LYS A 594 -15.11 20.01 -6.04
N PRO A 595 -13.98 20.69 -5.74
CA PRO A 595 -13.28 20.69 -4.46
C PRO A 595 -14.00 21.57 -3.41
N GLY A 596 -13.60 21.41 -2.14
CA GLY A 596 -13.88 22.41 -1.12
C GLY A 596 -12.86 23.54 -1.17
N LEU A 597 -13.32 24.78 -0.96
CA LEU A 597 -12.50 25.98 -1.05
C LEU A 597 -12.23 26.57 0.34
N PRO A 598 -11.17 27.41 0.50
CA PRO A 598 -10.98 28.20 1.70
C PRO A 598 -12.17 29.15 1.96
N PRO A 599 -12.44 29.53 3.22
CA PRO A 599 -13.46 30.52 3.54
C PRO A 599 -13.30 31.83 2.77
N GLY A 600 -14.41 32.36 2.24
CA GLY A 600 -14.44 33.66 1.58
C GLY A 600 -13.90 33.68 0.14
N VAL A 601 -13.57 32.54 -0.46
CA VAL A 601 -13.26 32.41 -1.90
C VAL A 601 -14.52 32.00 -2.65
N GLU A 602 -15.04 32.85 -3.53
CA GLU A 602 -16.23 32.52 -4.35
C GLU A 602 -15.86 31.58 -5.51
N LYS A 603 -16.73 30.60 -5.78
CA LYS A 603 -16.56 29.66 -6.91
C LYS A 603 -16.60 30.40 -8.25
N GLY A 604 -15.64 30.12 -9.12
CA GLY A 604 -15.54 30.74 -10.44
C GLY A 604 -14.75 32.05 -10.51
N GLU A 605 -14.25 32.58 -9.39
CA GLU A 605 -13.18 33.59 -9.41
C GLU A 605 -11.85 32.87 -9.67
N GLY A 606 -11.48 32.76 -10.96
CA GLY A 606 -10.24 32.10 -11.38
C GLY A 606 -9.01 32.67 -10.66
N GLY A 607 -8.22 31.80 -10.03
CA GLY A 607 -6.96 32.19 -9.40
C GLY A 607 -5.94 32.65 -10.44
N VAL A 608 -5.43 33.87 -10.25
CA VAL A 608 -4.18 34.34 -10.88
C VAL A 608 -3.06 33.43 -10.38
N PHE A 609 -2.61 32.49 -11.21
CA PHE A 609 -1.42 31.69 -10.94
C PHE A 609 -0.23 32.64 -10.71
N PRO A 610 0.69 32.34 -9.77
CA PRO A 610 1.86 33.19 -9.57
C PRO A 610 2.57 33.39 -10.93
N PRO A 611 2.91 34.64 -11.29
CA PRO A 611 3.50 34.93 -12.58
C PRO A 611 4.76 34.09 -12.76
N GLU A 612 4.94 33.58 -13.98
CA GLU A 612 6.12 32.88 -14.47
C GLU A 612 7.41 33.56 -13.96
N THR A 613 7.97 33.07 -12.86
CA THR A 613 9.38 33.27 -12.55
C THR A 613 10.10 32.02 -12.97
N LEU A 614 10.46 32.01 -14.26
CA LEU A 614 11.59 31.26 -14.80
C LEU A 614 12.88 31.62 -14.06
#